data_AF-A0A4Q2UYP6-F1
#
_entry.id   AF-A0A4Q2UYP6-F1
#
_cell.length_a   1.000
_cell.length_b   1.000
_cell.length_c   1.000
_cell.angle_alpha   90.00
_cell.angle_beta   90.00
_cell.angle_gamma   90.00
#
_symmetry.space_group_name_H-M   'P 1'
#
loop_
_entity.id
_entity.type
_entity.pdbx_description
1 polymer ?
#
loop_
_entity_poly.entity_id
_entity_poly.type
_entity_poly.pdbx_seq_one_letter_code
_entity_poly.pdbx_strand_id
1 'polypeptide(L)' 'MESPVPISPSSLATGSTPLSFKTPTPSPAPLQYPEPPDEFVQDNITYLNREKATKKAARLGSSHV' A
#
# COMPACT_ATOMS: atom_id res chain seq x y z
N MET A 1 -76.82 9.91 -3.41
CA MET A 1 -75.69 10.06 -2.48
C MET A 1 -74.68 9.00 -2.89
N GLU A 2 -73.79 9.30 -3.84
CA GLU A 2 -72.47 9.96 -3.63
C GLU A 2 -71.52 8.99 -2.90
N SER A 3 -70.30 8.64 -3.29
CA SER A 3 -69.40 8.76 -4.45
C SER A 3 -68.30 7.71 -4.18
N PRO A 4 -67.67 7.03 -5.16
CA PRO A 4 -66.56 6.14 -4.85
C PRO A 4 -65.40 6.94 -4.22
N VAL A 5 -64.78 6.33 -3.19
CA VAL A 5 -63.66 6.88 -2.41
C VAL A 5 -62.51 7.26 -3.37
N PRO A 6 -61.88 8.46 -3.22
CA PRO A 6 -60.77 8.84 -4.08
C PRO A 6 -59.56 7.95 -3.80
N ILE A 7 -59.10 7.25 -4.84
CA ILE A 7 -57.82 6.53 -4.85
C ILE A 7 -56.74 7.61 -4.93
N SER A 8 -56.11 7.93 -3.81
CA SER A 8 -54.98 8.85 -3.78
C SER A 8 -53.71 8.06 -4.12
N PRO A 9 -53.03 8.30 -5.26
CA PRO A 9 -51.69 7.79 -5.43
C PRO A 9 -50.78 8.55 -4.47
N SER A 10 -50.41 7.92 -3.36
CA SER A 10 -49.35 8.41 -2.50
C SER A 10 -48.07 8.47 -3.33
N SER A 11 -47.72 9.66 -3.81
CA SER A 11 -46.50 9.88 -4.57
C SER A 11 -45.34 9.88 -3.57
N LEU A 12 -44.66 8.74 -3.47
CA LEU A 12 -43.43 8.63 -2.68
C LEU A 12 -42.32 9.37 -3.43
N ALA A 13 -42.14 10.65 -3.13
CA ALA A 13 -41.01 11.43 -3.61
C ALA A 13 -39.74 10.90 -2.92
N THR A 14 -38.99 10.05 -3.61
CA THR A 14 -37.60 9.75 -3.25
C THR A 14 -36.78 11.00 -3.51
N GLY A 15 -36.71 11.89 -2.52
CA GLY A 15 -35.76 12.98 -2.50
C GLY A 15 -34.34 12.39 -2.50
N SER A 16 -33.71 12.33 -3.67
CA SER A 16 -32.30 12.01 -3.78
C SER A 16 -31.51 13.24 -3.32
N THR A 17 -30.99 13.20 -2.09
CA THR A 17 -29.95 14.13 -1.68
C THR A 17 -28.80 13.99 -2.70
N PRO A 18 -28.43 15.05 -3.45
CA PRO A 18 -27.31 14.95 -4.36
C PRO A 18 -26.06 14.66 -3.52
N LEU A 19 -25.46 13.50 -3.75
CA LEU A 19 -24.18 13.15 -3.13
C LEU A 19 -23.13 14.11 -3.68
N SER A 20 -22.79 15.14 -2.90
CA SER A 20 -21.70 16.04 -3.24
C SER A 20 -20.39 15.31 -3.01
N PHE A 21 -19.84 14.76 -4.09
CA PHE A 21 -18.52 14.14 -4.06
C PHE A 21 -17.47 15.22 -3.81
N LYS A 22 -16.85 15.20 -2.63
CA LYS A 22 -15.64 15.99 -2.39
C LYS A 22 -14.56 15.50 -3.34
N THR A 23 -13.84 16.43 -3.95
CA THR A 23 -12.69 16.14 -4.79
C THR A 23 -11.70 15.27 -4.00
N PRO A 24 -11.28 14.10 -4.53
CA PRO A 24 -10.27 13.29 -3.88
C PRO A 24 -8.96 14.08 -3.79
N THR A 25 -8.39 14.17 -2.59
CA THR A 25 -7.05 14.72 -2.42
C THR A 25 -6.06 13.83 -3.17
N PRO A 26 -5.18 14.38 -4.03
CA PRO A 26 -4.19 13.59 -4.73
C PRO A 26 -3.25 12.89 -3.73
N SER A 27 -2.85 11.66 -4.06
CA SER A 27 -1.86 10.92 -3.26
C SER A 27 -0.55 11.71 -3.20
N PRO A 28 0.10 11.79 -2.03
CA PRO A 28 1.44 12.36 -1.96
C PRO A 28 2.40 11.60 -2.88
N ALA A 29 3.41 12.30 -3.38
CA ALA A 29 4.46 11.71 -4.20
C ALA A 29 5.17 10.58 -3.43
N PRO A 30 5.61 9.50 -4.11
CA PRO A 30 6.38 8.44 -3.47
C PRO A 30 7.63 9.02 -2.79
N LEU A 31 7.88 8.62 -1.55
CA LEU A 31 9.12 8.98 -0.86
C LEU A 31 10.27 8.18 -1.49
N GLN A 32 11.24 8.88 -2.07
CA GLN A 32 12.51 8.29 -2.47
C GLN A 32 13.46 8.28 -1.28
N TYR A 33 13.76 7.10 -0.77
CA TYR A 33 14.82 6.91 0.21
C TYR A 33 16.17 6.79 -0.50
N PRO A 34 17.25 7.30 0.11
CA PRO A 34 18.59 7.04 -0.40
C PRO A 34 18.87 5.54 -0.43
N GLU A 35 19.78 5.13 -1.32
CA GLU A 35 20.27 3.76 -1.35
C GLU A 35 20.91 3.41 0.00
N PRO A 36 20.55 2.27 0.62
CA PRO A 36 21.17 1.86 1.87
C PRO A 36 22.66 1.54 1.65
N PRO A 37 23.53 1.82 2.64
CA PRO A 37 24.95 1.53 2.52
C PRO A 37 25.22 0.02 2.42
N ASP A 38 26.30 -0.31 1.72
CA ASP A 38 26.74 -1.70 1.47
C ASP A 38 27.12 -2.43 2.76
N GLU A 39 27.57 -1.65 3.75
CA GLU A 39 27.97 -2.08 5.08
C GLU A 39 27.26 -1.22 6.13
N PHE A 40 26.66 -1.88 7.12
CA PHE A 40 26.11 -1.22 8.29
C PHE A 40 26.52 -1.95 9.58
N VAL A 41 26.62 -1.22 10.69
CA VAL A 41 27.10 -1.73 11.98
C VAL A 41 25.97 -1.70 13.01
N GLN A 42 25.72 -2.82 13.70
CA GLN A 42 24.79 -2.93 14.83
C GLN A 42 25.45 -3.76 15.95
N ASP A 43 25.44 -3.30 17.20
CA ASP A 43 25.93 -4.05 18.36
C ASP A 43 27.30 -4.73 18.14
N ASN A 44 28.22 -4.00 17.48
CA ASN A 44 29.56 -4.45 17.10
C ASN A 44 29.61 -5.55 16.03
N ILE A 45 28.48 -5.85 15.38
CA ILE A 45 28.35 -6.74 14.24
C ILE A 45 28.27 -5.88 12.97
N THR A 46 29.14 -6.17 12.01
CA THR A 46 29.09 -5.54 10.67
C THR A 46 28.32 -6.46 9.72
N TYR A 47 27.23 -5.94 9.17
CA TYR A 47 26.45 -6.61 8.14
C TYR A 47 26.94 -6.11 6.78
N LEU A 48 27.33 -7.05 5.94
CA LEU A 48 27.80 -6.80 4.57
C LEU A 48 26.85 -7.47 3.58
N ASN A 49 26.45 -6.74 2.55
CA ASN A 49 25.64 -7.32 1.48
C ASN A 49 26.45 -8.36 0.69
N ARG A 50 25.98 -9.62 0.73
CA ARG A 50 26.64 -10.78 0.14
C ARG A 50 26.75 -10.70 -1.39
N GLU A 51 25.78 -10.09 -2.07
CA GLU A 51 25.74 -9.99 -3.53
C GLU A 51 26.90 -9.13 -4.04
N LYS A 52 27.19 -8.02 -3.33
CA LYS A 52 28.34 -7.14 -3.56
C LYS A 52 29.65 -7.71 -2.99
N ALA A 53 29.58 -8.59 -1.99
CA ALA A 53 30.74 -9.26 -1.39
C ALA A 53 31.23 -10.53 -2.14
N THR A 54 30.84 -10.72 -3.41
CA THR A 54 31.19 -11.88 -4.24
C THR A 54 32.66 -11.87 -4.70
N LYS A 55 33.61 -11.85 -3.75
CA LYS A 55 35.01 -12.26 -3.98
C LYS A 55 35.72 -12.58 -2.67
N LYS A 56 35.31 -13.65 -2.00
CA LYS A 56 36.23 -14.38 -1.12
C LYS A 56 36.44 -15.72 -1.82
N ALA A 57 37.62 -15.88 -2.43
CA ALA A 57 38.02 -17.14 -3.02
C ALA A 57 37.69 -18.26 -2.03
N ALA A 58 37.01 -19.30 -2.50
CA ALA A 58 36.79 -20.49 -1.70
C ALA A 58 38.15 -20.90 -1.11
N ARG A 59 38.27 -20.92 0.23
CA ARG A 59 39.39 -21.63 0.82
C ARG A 59 39.19 -23.07 0.37
N LEU A 60 39.96 -23.48 -0.64
CA LEU A 60 40.14 -24.88 -1.02
C LEU A 60 40.79 -25.57 0.19
N GLY A 61 39.98 -25.86 1.20
CA GLY A 61 40.32 -26.80 2.25
C GLY A 61 40.44 -28.14 1.56
N SER A 62 41.69 -28.58 1.36
CA SER A 62 42.05 -29.91 0.90
C SER A 62 41.24 -30.94 1.71
N SER A 63 40.50 -31.79 1.01
CA SER A 63 39.96 -33.01 1.59
C SER A 63 41.12 -33.85 2.11
N HIS A 64 41.10 -34.23 3.38
CA HIS A 64 41.94 -35.30 3.88
C HIS A 64 41.15 -36.27 4.75
N VAL A 65 41.07 -37.50 4.20
CA VAL A 65 40.58 -38.81 4.67
C VAL A 65 39.10 -38.93 5.02
#